data_AF-A0A7W0TI09-F1
#
_entry.id   AF-A0A7W0TI09-F1
#
_cell.length_a   1.000
_cell.length_b   1.000
_cell.length_c   1.000
_cell.angle_alpha   90.00
_cell.angle_beta   90.00
_cell.angle_gamma   90.00
#
_symmetry.space_group_name_H-M   'P 1'
#
loop_
_entity.id
_entity.type
_entity.pdbx_description
1 polymer ?
#
loop_
_entity_poly.entity_id
_entity_poly.type
_entity_poly.pdbx_seq_one_letter_code
_entity_poly.pdbx_strand_id
1 'polypeptide(L)'
;MRESSVYQRRRLLAGAGLVVLLIGIVAVTGAFSGADKPAGSAKQAAQPTPVPPELPRGGRSILPDKRVVAFYGAPQAVELGALGIGTPDRAAARLERQARAYEREGRPVLPALELITVIANADPGEDGMYRSRQTNKVIRRYLRAARRNKMLLLLDIQPGRSDFFTETTRLERWLREPDVGLAIDPEWRVGDGEVPGQVIGHVGAREVNATSAWLAQLAARHDLPQKLFVIHQFTDDMVDDTQLKPRDELAMVLNVDGFGSKPVKVSKYKAFTRAAKTFHQGFKLFYEEDAGLMTPAQVLRLRPAPDLVVYE
;
A
#
# COMPACT_ATOMS: atom_id res chain seq x y z
N MET A 1 1.82 -26.37 -14.32
CA MET A 1 1.83 -27.31 -13.16
C MET A 1 2.75 -26.89 -12.00
N ARG A 2 3.33 -25.67 -11.96
CA ARG A 2 4.10 -25.18 -10.79
C ARG A 2 3.49 -23.97 -10.07
N GLU A 3 2.53 -23.27 -10.69
CA GLU A 3 1.85 -22.10 -10.11
C GLU A 3 0.98 -22.45 -8.90
N SER A 4 0.41 -23.65 -8.84
CA SER A 4 -0.44 -24.12 -7.73
C SER A 4 0.31 -24.34 -6.41
N SER A 5 1.65 -24.37 -6.42
CA SER A 5 2.43 -24.70 -5.22
C SER A 5 2.60 -23.53 -4.25
N VAL A 6 2.56 -22.28 -4.72
CA VAL A 6 2.74 -21.08 -3.87
C VAL A 6 1.47 -20.79 -3.08
N TYR A 7 0.31 -20.87 -3.75
CA TYR A 7 -1.01 -20.78 -3.09
C TYR A 7 -1.25 -21.89 -2.07
N GLN A 8 -0.64 -23.06 -2.27
CA GLN A 8 -0.67 -24.15 -1.29
C GLN A 8 0.28 -23.95 -0.10
N ARG A 9 1.38 -23.21 -0.25
CA ARG A 9 2.34 -22.93 0.84
C ARG A 9 1.80 -21.91 1.86
N ARG A 10 0.86 -21.06 1.46
CA ARG A 10 0.16 -20.11 2.36
C ARG A 10 -0.91 -20.76 3.27
N ARG A 11 -1.04 -22.10 3.27
CA ARG A 11 -2.13 -22.83 3.96
C ARG A 11 -1.91 -23.16 5.44
N LEU A 12 -0.81 -22.74 6.07
CA LEU A 12 -0.45 -23.26 7.40
C LEU A 12 -0.01 -22.18 8.40
N LEU A 13 -0.78 -21.11 8.63
CA LEU A 13 -0.61 -20.29 9.84
C LEU A 13 -1.93 -19.63 10.27
N ALA A 14 -2.78 -20.37 10.99
CA ALA A 14 -3.85 -19.78 11.81
C ALA A 14 -4.10 -20.69 13.02
N GLY A 15 -3.71 -20.25 14.21
CA GLY A 15 -3.92 -21.02 15.43
C GLY A 15 -3.66 -20.24 16.72
N ALA A 16 -4.74 -20.02 17.47
CA ALA A 16 -4.85 -19.59 18.86
C ALA A 16 -4.63 -18.10 19.18
N GLY A 17 -5.75 -17.44 19.54
CA GLY A 17 -5.72 -16.17 20.26
C GLY A 17 -7.09 -15.71 20.74
N LEU A 18 -7.65 -16.38 21.76
CA LEU A 18 -8.72 -15.79 22.57
C LEU A 18 -8.68 -16.33 24.01
N VAL A 19 -8.49 -15.44 25.00
CA VAL A 19 -9.26 -15.38 26.26
C VAL A 19 -9.26 -13.93 26.75
N VAL A 20 -10.44 -13.52 27.21
CA VAL A 20 -10.91 -12.21 27.67
C VAL A 20 -10.76 -12.07 29.21
N LEU A 21 -10.62 -10.84 29.76
CA LEU A 21 -11.58 -10.18 30.69
C LEU A 21 -10.99 -9.02 31.55
N LEU A 22 -11.72 -7.88 31.53
CA LEU A 22 -12.07 -6.78 32.49
C LEU A 22 -11.25 -6.61 33.82
N ILE A 23 -11.08 -5.43 34.44
CA ILE A 23 -12.04 -4.45 35.04
C ILE A 23 -11.25 -3.17 35.45
N GLY A 24 -11.90 -1.99 35.50
CA GLY A 24 -11.50 -0.93 36.47
C GLY A 24 -11.82 0.53 36.08
N ILE A 25 -13.01 1.02 36.49
CA ILE A 25 -13.43 2.43 36.47
C ILE A 25 -12.92 3.15 37.73
N VAL A 26 -12.36 4.37 37.59
CA VAL A 26 -12.46 5.42 38.63
C VAL A 26 -12.58 6.79 37.95
N ALA A 27 -13.65 7.50 38.30
CA ALA A 27 -13.89 8.90 37.97
C ALA A 27 -13.21 9.82 38.99
N VAL A 28 -12.66 10.95 38.54
CA VAL A 28 -12.36 12.10 39.41
C VAL A 28 -12.93 13.36 38.76
N THR A 29 -14.02 13.84 39.36
CA THR A 29 -14.60 15.16 39.17
C THR A 29 -13.80 16.20 39.95
N GLY A 30 -13.46 17.32 39.32
CA GLY A 30 -12.86 18.48 39.98
C GLY A 30 -13.22 19.76 39.24
N ALA A 31 -14.33 20.37 39.64
CA ALA A 31 -14.74 21.70 39.22
C ALA A 31 -13.89 22.76 39.94
N PHE A 32 -13.44 23.78 39.22
CA PHE A 32 -13.16 25.07 39.84
C PHE A 32 -13.62 26.24 38.96
N SER A 33 -14.38 27.08 39.65
CA SER A 33 -15.10 28.30 39.31
C SER A 33 -14.36 29.32 38.45
N GLY A 34 -15.18 30.02 37.65
CA GLY A 34 -14.79 31.21 36.91
C GLY A 34 -14.51 32.43 37.79
N ALA A 35 -13.76 33.34 37.18
CA ALA A 35 -13.68 34.74 37.57
C ALA A 35 -13.58 35.59 36.29
N ASP A 36 -14.57 36.45 36.08
CA ASP A 36 -14.59 37.50 35.08
C ASP A 36 -13.51 38.55 35.35
N LYS A 37 -12.85 39.04 34.29
CA LYS A 37 -12.27 40.40 34.16
C LYS A 37 -11.83 40.68 32.70
N PRO A 38 -11.68 41.97 32.31
CA PRO A 38 -12.40 42.55 31.18
C PRO A 38 -11.64 42.54 29.86
N ALA A 39 -12.40 42.74 28.78
CA ALA A 39 -11.96 42.81 27.39
C ALA A 39 -10.92 43.92 27.16
N GLY A 40 -9.65 43.51 27.08
CA GLY A 40 -8.61 44.26 26.37
C GLY A 40 -8.69 43.92 24.89
N SER A 41 -8.87 44.92 24.04
CA SER A 41 -8.86 44.81 22.58
C SER A 41 -7.48 44.38 22.09
N ALA A 42 -7.20 43.08 22.11
CA ALA A 42 -6.01 42.49 21.54
C ALA A 42 -6.12 42.56 20.02
N LYS A 43 -5.24 43.36 19.41
CA LYS A 43 -4.99 43.42 17.98
C LYS A 43 -4.80 41.99 17.47
N GLN A 44 -5.78 41.47 16.75
CA GLN A 44 -5.82 40.10 16.26
C GLN A 44 -4.64 39.88 15.33
N ALA A 45 -3.55 39.30 15.86
CA ALA A 45 -2.43 38.85 15.06
C ALA A 45 -2.99 37.81 14.07
N ALA A 46 -2.80 38.06 12.77
CA ALA A 46 -3.17 37.10 11.75
C ALA A 46 -2.55 35.75 12.11
N GLN A 47 -3.39 34.73 12.30
CA GLN A 47 -2.90 33.38 12.57
C GLN A 47 -2.04 32.96 11.38
N PRO A 48 -0.81 32.46 11.59
CA PRO A 48 0.01 31.99 10.49
C PRO A 48 -0.75 30.88 9.76
N THR A 49 -0.94 31.07 8.45
CA THR A 49 -1.55 30.06 7.60
C THR A 49 -0.77 28.75 7.77
N PRO A 50 -1.44 27.61 8.07
CA PRO A 50 -0.76 26.33 8.21
C PRO A 50 0.08 26.04 6.95
N VAL A 51 1.35 25.69 7.13
CA VAL A 51 2.20 25.22 6.03
C VAL A 51 1.62 23.89 5.52
N PRO A 52 1.30 23.76 4.22
CA PRO A 52 0.78 22.51 3.68
C PRO A 52 1.75 21.34 3.94
N PRO A 53 1.24 20.13 4.25
CA PRO A 53 2.10 18.99 4.53
C PRO A 53 2.91 18.58 3.28
N GLU A 54 4.11 18.06 3.50
CA GLU A 54 4.99 17.57 2.43
C GLU A 54 5.20 16.05 2.50
N LEU A 55 5.63 15.48 1.38
CA LEU A 55 6.07 14.09 1.27
C LEU A 55 7.36 13.86 2.06
N PRO A 56 7.66 12.59 2.42
CA PRO A 56 9.01 12.24 2.83
C PRO A 56 10.01 12.64 1.75
N ARG A 57 11.13 13.24 2.19
CA ARG A 57 12.15 13.82 1.30
C ARG A 57 11.65 15.03 0.49
N GLY A 58 10.64 15.74 0.98
CA GLY A 58 10.18 17.05 0.51
C GLY A 58 9.30 17.02 -0.73
N GLY A 59 8.64 18.16 -1.00
CA GLY A 59 7.76 18.35 -2.15
C GLY A 59 6.38 17.71 -1.98
N ARG A 60 5.54 17.84 -3.02
CA ARG A 60 4.13 17.41 -2.99
C ARG A 60 3.71 16.46 -4.10
N SER A 61 4.60 16.17 -5.05
CA SER A 61 4.39 15.21 -6.14
C SER A 61 5.34 14.01 -5.98
N ILE A 62 4.82 12.81 -6.24
CA ILE A 62 5.59 11.55 -6.21
C ILE A 62 6.06 11.22 -7.62
N LEU A 63 5.13 11.03 -8.56
CA LEU A 63 5.43 10.65 -9.94
C LEU A 63 5.03 11.79 -10.89
N PRO A 64 5.79 12.04 -11.97
CA PRO A 64 6.96 11.28 -12.44
C PRO A 64 8.30 11.65 -11.76
N ASP A 65 8.31 12.66 -10.88
CA ASP A 65 9.53 13.31 -10.36
C ASP A 65 10.45 12.38 -9.57
N LYS A 66 9.89 11.39 -8.87
CA LYS A 66 10.63 10.40 -8.08
C LYS A 66 10.47 9.01 -8.69
N ARG A 67 11.33 8.09 -8.28
CA ARG A 67 11.13 6.64 -8.48
C ARG A 67 10.86 5.99 -7.14
N VAL A 68 9.82 5.17 -7.07
CA VAL A 68 9.49 4.46 -5.84
C VAL A 68 10.11 3.07 -5.87
N VAL A 69 10.77 2.69 -4.78
CA VAL A 69 11.26 1.32 -4.56
C VAL A 69 10.66 0.82 -3.27
N ALA A 70 9.95 -0.30 -3.30
CA ALA A 70 9.19 -0.79 -2.17
C ALA A 70 9.61 -2.19 -1.71
N PHE A 71 9.45 -2.44 -0.42
CA PHE A 71 9.40 -3.80 0.13
C PHE A 71 7.96 -4.13 0.49
N TYR A 72 7.47 -5.27 -0.01
CA TYR A 72 6.13 -5.77 0.19
C TYR A 72 6.08 -6.76 1.37
N GLY A 73 4.94 -6.81 2.07
CA GLY A 73 4.56 -7.96 2.88
C GLY A 73 3.94 -7.67 4.24
N ALA A 74 3.94 -8.66 5.12
CA ALA A 74 3.33 -8.56 6.44
C ALA A 74 4.21 -9.17 7.56
N PRO A 75 4.19 -8.62 8.78
CA PRO A 75 5.02 -9.11 9.90
C PRO A 75 4.66 -10.50 10.43
N GLN A 76 3.51 -11.06 10.04
CA GLN A 76 3.01 -12.33 10.55
C GLN A 76 3.82 -13.54 10.07
N ALA A 77 4.36 -13.47 8.86
CA ALA A 77 4.96 -14.62 8.19
C ALA A 77 6.00 -14.18 7.17
N VAL A 78 7.10 -14.92 7.06
CA VAL A 78 8.17 -14.61 6.10
C VAL A 78 7.71 -14.86 4.66
N GLU A 79 6.77 -15.78 4.50
CA GLU A 79 6.12 -16.18 3.24
C GLU A 79 5.17 -15.11 2.70
N LEU A 80 4.89 -14.06 3.48
CA LEU A 80 4.12 -12.90 3.05
C LEU A 80 5.02 -11.79 2.47
N GLY A 81 6.34 -12.01 2.37
CA GLY A 81 7.26 -11.11 1.68
C GLY A 81 8.31 -10.45 2.57
N ALA A 82 9.16 -9.63 1.96
CA ALA A 82 10.31 -8.97 2.57
C ALA A 82 10.04 -8.24 3.91
N LEU A 83 8.82 -7.75 4.16
CA LEU A 83 8.43 -7.11 5.42
C LEU A 83 8.15 -8.08 6.58
N GLY A 84 7.99 -9.38 6.31
CA GLY A 84 7.93 -10.44 7.33
C GLY A 84 9.27 -10.77 7.96
N ILE A 85 10.37 -10.29 7.36
CA ILE A 85 11.73 -10.59 7.80
C ILE A 85 12.26 -9.51 8.73
N GLY A 86 12.23 -9.79 10.04
CA GLY A 86 12.82 -8.95 11.07
C GLY A 86 11.91 -7.81 11.54
N THR A 87 12.51 -6.74 12.05
CA THR A 87 11.75 -5.57 12.54
C THR A 87 11.50 -4.55 11.42
N PRO A 88 10.47 -3.68 11.53
CA PRO A 88 10.23 -2.64 10.53
C PRO A 88 11.43 -1.73 10.26
N ASP A 89 12.22 -1.39 11.29
CA ASP A 89 13.44 -0.59 11.11
C ASP A 89 14.55 -1.36 10.37
N ARG A 90 14.69 -2.67 10.61
CA ARG A 90 15.64 -3.51 9.87
C ARG A 90 15.21 -3.65 8.40
N ALA A 91 13.92 -3.80 8.15
CA ALA A 91 13.36 -3.81 6.81
C ALA A 91 13.60 -2.47 6.09
N ALA A 92 13.34 -1.34 6.76
CA ALA A 92 13.62 0.00 6.22
C ALA A 92 15.11 0.18 5.88
N ALA A 93 16.04 -0.23 6.76
CA ALA A 93 17.47 -0.14 6.49
C ALA A 93 17.92 -1.02 5.31
N ARG A 94 17.33 -2.22 5.15
CA ARG A 94 17.55 -3.08 3.98
C ARG A 94 17.03 -2.42 2.71
N LEU A 95 15.81 -1.90 2.77
CA LEU A 95 15.17 -1.21 1.65
C LEU A 95 15.97 0.02 1.21
N GLU A 96 16.50 0.81 2.14
CA GLU A 96 17.35 1.97 1.81
C GLU A 96 18.58 1.55 0.98
N ARG A 97 19.21 0.41 1.31
CA ARG A 97 20.33 -0.12 0.52
C ARG A 97 19.88 -0.62 -0.85
N GLN A 98 18.74 -1.31 -0.91
CA GLN A 98 18.17 -1.81 -2.18
C GLN A 98 17.79 -0.65 -3.12
N ALA A 99 17.18 0.41 -2.57
CA ALA A 99 16.69 1.55 -3.33
C ALA A 99 17.82 2.37 -3.96
N ARG A 100 18.99 2.48 -3.31
CA ARG A 100 20.15 3.22 -3.84
C ARG A 100 20.57 2.79 -5.24
N ALA A 101 20.38 1.52 -5.60
CA ALA A 101 20.72 1.03 -6.94
C ALA A 101 19.86 1.63 -8.07
N TYR A 102 18.71 2.22 -7.71
CA TYR A 102 17.75 2.83 -8.62
C TYR A 102 17.86 4.36 -8.74
N GLU A 103 18.72 4.99 -7.94
CA GLU A 103 18.97 6.44 -7.94
C GLU A 103 19.53 6.90 -9.29
N ARG A 104 18.96 7.96 -9.87
CA ARG A 104 19.47 8.57 -11.10
C ARG A 104 19.45 10.08 -10.96
N GLU A 105 20.39 10.74 -11.62
CA GLU A 105 20.41 12.20 -11.70
C GLU A 105 19.08 12.73 -12.24
N GLY A 106 18.53 13.75 -11.59
CA GLY A 106 17.23 14.34 -11.95
C GLY A 106 16.00 13.50 -11.59
N ARG A 107 16.16 12.28 -11.04
CA ARG A 107 15.03 11.44 -10.62
C ARG A 107 15.37 10.62 -9.36
N PRO A 108 15.25 11.22 -8.16
CA PRO A 108 15.65 10.58 -6.92
C PRO A 108 14.72 9.44 -6.51
N VAL A 109 15.22 8.51 -5.69
CA VAL A 109 14.39 7.44 -5.13
C VAL A 109 13.64 7.88 -3.87
N LEU A 110 12.39 7.45 -3.79
CA LEU A 110 11.55 7.55 -2.60
C LEU A 110 11.15 6.13 -2.16
N PRO A 111 11.80 5.56 -1.13
CA PRO A 111 11.49 4.21 -0.70
C PRO A 111 10.12 4.12 -0.03
N ALA A 112 9.47 2.95 -0.11
CA ALA A 112 8.16 2.69 0.51
C ALA A 112 8.12 1.33 1.24
N LEU A 113 7.47 1.27 2.40
CA LEU A 113 7.08 0.01 3.01
C LEU A 113 5.65 -0.29 2.58
N GLU A 114 5.42 -1.33 1.81
CA GLU A 114 4.10 -1.76 1.35
C GLU A 114 3.59 -2.88 2.25
N LEU A 115 2.84 -2.49 3.28
CA LEU A 115 2.36 -3.37 4.33
C LEU A 115 1.00 -3.96 3.93
N ILE A 116 0.89 -5.29 3.89
CA ILE A 116 -0.41 -5.97 3.76
C ILE A 116 -1.24 -5.69 5.02
N THR A 117 -2.21 -4.78 4.88
CA THR A 117 -3.07 -4.32 5.96
C THR A 117 -4.36 -5.11 6.07
N VAL A 118 -4.83 -5.65 4.95
CA VAL A 118 -5.92 -6.62 4.89
C VAL A 118 -5.34 -7.85 4.20
N ILE A 119 -5.35 -8.98 4.89
CA ILE A 119 -4.71 -10.22 4.44
C ILE A 119 -5.81 -11.19 4.07
N ALA A 120 -5.77 -11.76 2.86
CA ALA A 120 -6.68 -12.81 2.47
C ALA A 120 -6.31 -14.13 3.17
N ASN A 121 -7.33 -14.87 3.60
CA ASN A 121 -7.18 -16.12 4.35
C ASN A 121 -7.78 -17.28 3.55
N ALA A 122 -7.26 -18.49 3.77
CA ALA A 122 -7.84 -19.72 3.22
C ALA A 122 -9.16 -20.10 3.91
N ASP A 123 -9.35 -19.69 5.17
CA ASP A 123 -10.53 -19.97 5.99
C ASP A 123 -11.41 -18.73 6.17
N PRO A 124 -12.74 -18.91 6.27
CA PRO A 124 -13.64 -17.79 6.55
C PRO A 124 -13.41 -17.25 7.97
N GLY A 125 -13.41 -15.93 8.10
CA GLY A 125 -13.58 -15.28 9.40
C GLY A 125 -15.04 -15.38 9.89
N GLU A 126 -15.32 -14.81 11.05
CA GLU A 126 -16.69 -14.76 11.62
C GLU A 126 -17.71 -14.10 10.68
N ASP A 127 -17.28 -13.15 9.86
CA ASP A 127 -18.10 -12.45 8.87
C ASP A 127 -18.14 -13.15 7.51
N GLY A 128 -17.49 -14.31 7.37
CA GLY A 128 -17.44 -15.07 6.12
C GLY A 128 -16.61 -14.40 5.01
N MET A 129 -15.81 -13.37 5.32
CA MET A 129 -15.13 -12.55 4.30
C MET A 129 -13.75 -13.08 3.87
N TYR A 130 -13.27 -14.19 4.43
CA TYR A 130 -11.97 -14.79 4.08
C TYR A 130 -10.79 -13.82 4.16
N ARG A 131 -10.77 -12.98 5.20
CA ARG A 131 -9.70 -12.01 5.41
C ARG A 131 -9.52 -11.63 6.86
N SER A 132 -8.31 -11.25 7.22
CA SER A 132 -7.95 -10.66 8.50
C SER A 132 -7.43 -9.24 8.31
N ARG A 133 -7.49 -8.41 9.36
CA ARG A 133 -7.05 -7.02 9.32
C ARG A 133 -5.91 -6.80 10.29
N GLN A 134 -4.90 -6.04 9.87
CA GLN A 134 -3.86 -5.55 10.76
C GLN A 134 -4.46 -4.67 11.85
N THR A 135 -3.94 -4.80 13.07
CA THR A 135 -4.32 -3.89 14.14
C THR A 135 -3.75 -2.50 13.91
N ASN A 136 -4.42 -1.48 14.47
CA ASN A 136 -3.88 -0.11 14.50
C ASN A 136 -2.47 -0.02 15.11
N LYS A 137 -2.11 -0.95 16.00
CA LYS A 137 -0.76 -1.02 16.60
C LYS A 137 0.29 -1.41 15.56
N VAL A 138 -0.01 -2.35 14.68
CA VAL A 138 0.90 -2.79 13.61
C VAL A 138 1.09 -1.68 12.58
N ILE A 139 0.00 -1.10 12.07
CA ILE A 139 0.06 0.01 11.09
C ILE A 139 0.86 1.18 11.66
N ARG A 140 0.60 1.58 12.91
CA ARG A 140 1.36 2.63 13.61
C ARG A 140 2.86 2.32 13.69
N ARG A 141 3.22 1.05 13.94
CA ARG A 141 4.62 0.63 14.06
C ARG A 141 5.37 0.81 12.74
N TYR A 142 4.76 0.39 11.63
CA TYR A 142 5.33 0.56 10.29
C TYR A 142 5.38 2.03 9.87
N LEU A 143 4.32 2.80 10.14
CA LEU A 143 4.31 4.24 9.85
C LEU A 143 5.43 4.98 10.58
N ARG A 144 5.64 4.68 11.87
CA ARG A 144 6.75 5.25 12.64
C ARG A 144 8.12 4.88 12.06
N ALA A 145 8.29 3.64 11.59
CA ALA A 145 9.54 3.21 10.95
C ALA A 145 9.77 3.91 9.61
N ALA A 146 8.72 4.02 8.78
CA ALA A 146 8.78 4.75 7.51
C ALA A 146 9.19 6.22 7.73
N ARG A 147 8.55 6.90 8.70
CA ARG A 147 8.87 8.30 9.05
C ARG A 147 10.31 8.51 9.52
N ARG A 148 10.80 7.65 10.41
CA ARG A 148 12.21 7.71 10.88
C ARG A 148 13.21 7.62 9.72
N ASN A 149 12.87 6.87 8.68
CA ASN A 149 13.72 6.63 7.52
C ASN A 149 13.37 7.50 6.31
N LYS A 150 12.44 8.46 6.45
CA LYS A 150 11.94 9.33 5.38
C LYS A 150 11.45 8.52 4.16
N MET A 151 10.58 7.54 4.43
CA MET A 151 9.96 6.63 3.46
C MET A 151 8.44 6.79 3.48
N LEU A 152 7.78 6.33 2.41
CA LEU A 152 6.33 6.16 2.36
C LEU A 152 5.89 4.90 3.11
N LEU A 153 4.62 4.86 3.52
CA LEU A 153 3.90 3.64 3.87
C LEU A 153 2.78 3.42 2.86
N LEU A 154 2.74 2.26 2.22
CA LEU A 154 1.59 1.80 1.44
C LEU A 154 0.78 0.84 2.29
N LEU A 155 -0.53 1.06 2.31
CA LEU A 155 -1.48 0.13 2.93
C LEU A 155 -2.04 -0.75 1.82
N ASP A 156 -1.64 -2.00 1.83
CA ASP A 156 -2.05 -2.98 0.83
C ASP A 156 -3.29 -3.75 1.30
N ILE A 157 -4.20 -4.04 0.36
CA ILE A 157 -5.48 -4.70 0.62
C ILE A 157 -5.58 -5.97 -0.24
N GLN A 158 -5.71 -7.11 0.44
CA GLN A 158 -6.18 -8.38 -0.08
C GLN A 158 -7.58 -8.65 0.48
N PRO A 159 -8.66 -8.35 -0.26
CA PRO A 159 -9.97 -8.14 0.36
C PRO A 159 -10.73 -9.43 0.67
N GLY A 160 -10.28 -10.59 0.18
CA GLY A 160 -11.04 -11.83 0.27
C GLY A 160 -12.37 -11.70 -0.49
N ARG A 161 -13.49 -11.99 0.20
CA ARG A 161 -14.85 -11.81 -0.35
C ARG A 161 -15.45 -10.41 -0.15
N SER A 162 -14.75 -9.53 0.56
CA SER A 162 -15.16 -8.12 0.68
C SER A 162 -14.82 -7.34 -0.58
N ASP A 163 -15.23 -6.07 -0.64
CA ASP A 163 -14.76 -5.12 -1.66
C ASP A 163 -13.64 -4.17 -1.16
N PHE A 164 -12.87 -3.62 -2.11
CA PHE A 164 -11.78 -2.66 -1.88
C PHE A 164 -12.27 -1.33 -1.32
N PHE A 165 -13.49 -0.89 -1.63
CA PHE A 165 -14.00 0.38 -1.14
C PHE A 165 -14.30 0.30 0.37
N THR A 166 -14.97 -0.78 0.81
CA THR A 166 -15.19 -1.12 2.22
C THR A 166 -13.86 -1.28 2.96
N GLU A 167 -12.91 -2.01 2.34
CA GLU A 167 -11.46 -1.92 2.50
C GLU A 167 -10.91 -0.58 2.97
N THR A 168 -10.93 0.32 2.00
CA THR A 168 -10.17 1.54 1.98
C THR A 168 -10.74 2.54 2.99
N THR A 169 -12.07 2.62 3.09
CA THR A 169 -12.76 3.54 4.01
C THR A 169 -12.45 3.22 5.48
N ARG A 170 -12.23 1.95 5.84
CA ARG A 170 -11.79 1.58 7.21
C ARG A 170 -10.38 2.08 7.55
N LEU A 171 -9.55 2.33 6.55
CA LEU A 171 -8.18 2.82 6.68
C LEU A 171 -8.09 4.35 6.63
N GLU A 172 -9.22 5.07 6.56
CA GLU A 172 -9.27 6.53 6.41
C GLU A 172 -8.34 7.27 7.38
N ARG A 173 -8.33 6.89 8.66
CA ARG A 173 -7.47 7.53 9.67
C ARG A 173 -5.98 7.53 9.30
N TRP A 174 -5.53 6.54 8.55
CA TRP A 174 -4.14 6.38 8.10
C TRP A 174 -3.95 7.05 6.75
N LEU A 175 -4.93 6.92 5.85
CA LEU A 175 -4.92 7.56 4.54
C LEU A 175 -5.03 9.09 4.64
N ARG A 176 -5.43 9.66 5.78
CA ARG A 176 -5.32 11.11 6.03
C ARG A 176 -3.88 11.60 6.27
N GLU A 177 -2.93 10.71 6.48
CA GLU A 177 -1.52 11.07 6.67
C GLU A 177 -0.85 11.38 5.31
N PRO A 178 0.06 12.36 5.24
CA PRO A 178 0.65 12.81 3.97
C PRO A 178 1.62 11.80 3.35
N ASP A 179 2.22 10.94 4.16
CA ASP A 179 3.22 9.93 3.78
C ASP A 179 2.63 8.52 3.60
N VAL A 180 1.29 8.41 3.54
CA VAL A 180 0.57 7.14 3.42
C VAL A 180 -0.20 7.05 2.09
N GLY A 181 0.12 6.03 1.30
CA GLY A 181 -0.58 5.64 0.08
C GLY A 181 -1.36 4.34 0.23
N LEU A 182 -1.96 3.89 -0.86
CA LEU A 182 -2.85 2.72 -0.92
C LEU A 182 -2.38 1.77 -2.03
N ALA A 183 -2.45 0.47 -1.78
CA ALA A 183 -2.31 -0.58 -2.79
C ALA A 183 -3.51 -1.53 -2.73
N ILE A 184 -3.89 -2.08 -3.89
CA ILE A 184 -4.94 -3.09 -3.99
C ILE A 184 -4.42 -4.30 -4.76
N ASP A 185 -4.75 -5.50 -4.25
CA ASP A 185 -4.42 -6.78 -4.86
C ASP A 185 -5.68 -7.49 -5.41
N PRO A 186 -6.09 -7.21 -6.66
CA PRO A 186 -7.22 -7.86 -7.33
C PRO A 186 -7.20 -9.39 -7.32
N GLU A 187 -6.03 -10.02 -7.29
CA GLU A 187 -5.90 -11.49 -7.29
C GLU A 187 -6.49 -12.14 -6.03
N TRP A 188 -6.62 -11.38 -4.95
CA TRP A 188 -7.22 -11.82 -3.69
C TRP A 188 -8.68 -11.39 -3.54
N ARG A 189 -9.26 -10.75 -4.57
CA ARG A 189 -10.68 -10.41 -4.61
C ARG A 189 -11.49 -11.52 -5.27
N VAL A 190 -12.15 -12.32 -4.44
CA VAL A 190 -12.95 -13.46 -4.89
C VAL A 190 -14.44 -13.22 -4.62
N GLY A 191 -15.30 -13.89 -5.40
CA GLY A 191 -16.75 -13.81 -5.28
C GLY A 191 -17.36 -14.76 -4.25
N ASP A 192 -18.69 -14.79 -4.25
CA ASP A 192 -19.46 -15.71 -3.41
C ASP A 192 -19.17 -17.16 -3.78
N GLY A 193 -18.96 -18.02 -2.78
CA GLY A 193 -18.62 -19.43 -2.97
C GLY A 193 -17.15 -19.71 -3.29
N GLU A 194 -16.36 -18.68 -3.65
CA GLU A 194 -14.94 -18.83 -3.98
C GLU A 194 -14.03 -18.64 -2.76
N VAL A 195 -12.84 -19.24 -2.79
CA VAL A 195 -11.87 -19.17 -1.69
C VAL A 195 -10.58 -18.54 -2.19
N PRO A 196 -10.04 -17.49 -1.52
CA PRO A 196 -8.81 -16.86 -1.95
C PRO A 196 -7.65 -17.87 -2.02
N GLY A 197 -6.87 -17.78 -3.10
CA GLY A 197 -5.76 -18.69 -3.39
C GLY A 197 -6.17 -20.06 -3.97
N GLN A 198 -7.46 -20.37 -4.08
CA GLN A 198 -7.93 -21.50 -4.92
C GLN A 198 -8.26 -21.04 -6.34
N VAL A 199 -8.68 -19.79 -6.47
CA VAL A 199 -8.93 -19.09 -7.73
C VAL A 199 -8.14 -17.79 -7.74
N ILE A 200 -7.86 -17.28 -8.94
CA ILE A 200 -7.32 -15.94 -9.12
C ILE A 200 -8.51 -14.98 -9.15
N GLY A 201 -8.52 -14.03 -8.22
CA GLY A 201 -9.54 -13.01 -8.11
C GLY A 201 -9.48 -11.96 -9.21
N HIS A 202 -10.48 -11.10 -9.28
CA HIS A 202 -10.55 -9.99 -10.22
C HIS A 202 -11.39 -8.84 -9.64
N VAL A 203 -11.31 -7.66 -10.27
CA VAL A 203 -12.12 -6.51 -9.89
C VAL A 203 -12.55 -5.71 -11.12
N GLY A 204 -13.82 -5.29 -11.12
CA GLY A 204 -14.35 -4.40 -12.15
C GLY A 204 -13.87 -2.95 -11.99
N ALA A 205 -13.67 -2.25 -13.10
CA ALA A 205 -13.22 -0.86 -13.12
C ALA A 205 -14.11 0.10 -12.30
N ARG A 206 -15.41 -0.19 -12.17
CA ARG A 206 -16.33 0.61 -11.34
C ARG A 206 -15.86 0.69 -9.89
N GLU A 207 -15.41 -0.41 -9.33
CA GLU A 207 -14.98 -0.46 -7.95
C GLU A 207 -13.63 0.23 -7.75
N VAL A 208 -12.66 -0.05 -8.64
CA VAL A 208 -11.36 0.65 -8.63
C VAL A 208 -11.56 2.16 -8.76
N ASN A 209 -12.47 2.59 -9.63
CA ASN A 209 -12.78 4.01 -9.82
C ASN A 209 -13.51 4.63 -8.62
N ALA A 210 -14.33 3.88 -7.89
CA ALA A 210 -14.96 4.34 -6.65
C ALA A 210 -13.92 4.54 -5.55
N THR A 211 -13.00 3.56 -5.40
CA THR A 211 -11.87 3.62 -4.47
C THR A 211 -10.94 4.79 -4.80
N SER A 212 -10.53 4.95 -6.06
CA SER A 212 -9.67 6.05 -6.50
C SER A 212 -10.34 7.42 -6.36
N ALA A 213 -11.64 7.53 -6.68
CA ALA A 213 -12.40 8.76 -6.48
C ALA A 213 -12.40 9.19 -5.01
N TRP A 214 -12.68 8.25 -4.10
CA TRP A 214 -12.75 8.55 -2.68
C TRP A 214 -11.38 8.93 -2.11
N LEU A 215 -10.32 8.24 -2.50
CA LEU A 215 -8.96 8.56 -2.08
C LEU A 215 -8.52 9.94 -2.59
N ALA A 216 -8.82 10.26 -3.85
CA ALA A 216 -8.54 11.57 -4.43
C ALA A 216 -9.28 12.69 -3.70
N GLN A 217 -10.58 12.51 -3.43
CA GLN A 217 -11.35 13.47 -2.65
C GLN A 217 -10.84 13.61 -1.21
N LEU A 218 -10.37 12.52 -0.58
CA LEU A 218 -9.74 12.58 0.73
C LEU A 218 -8.47 13.44 0.69
N ALA A 219 -7.62 13.24 -0.31
CA ALA A 219 -6.40 14.04 -0.50
C ALA A 219 -6.73 15.52 -0.71
N ALA A 220 -7.68 15.83 -1.60
CA ALA A 220 -8.12 17.20 -1.86
C ALA A 220 -8.71 17.89 -0.62
N ARG A 221 -9.62 17.22 0.10
CA ARG A 221 -10.27 17.78 1.31
C ARG A 221 -9.30 18.08 2.45
N HIS A 222 -8.18 17.37 2.51
CA HIS A 222 -7.18 17.50 3.57
C HIS A 222 -5.89 18.20 3.10
N ASP A 223 -5.89 18.79 1.90
CA ASP A 223 -4.72 19.44 1.29
C ASP A 223 -3.44 18.59 1.35
N LEU A 224 -3.61 17.29 1.12
CA LEU A 224 -2.51 16.32 1.17
C LEU A 224 -1.66 16.39 -0.11
N PRO A 225 -0.36 16.05 -0.03
CA PRO A 225 0.41 15.79 -1.22
C PRO A 225 -0.17 14.62 -2.02
N GLN A 226 0.27 14.49 -3.27
CA GLN A 226 -0.12 13.41 -4.18
C GLN A 226 0.04 12.06 -3.48
N LYS A 227 -1.02 11.23 -3.51
CA LYS A 227 -0.97 9.89 -2.91
C LYS A 227 -0.59 8.84 -3.94
N LEU A 228 0.31 7.95 -3.56
CA LEU A 228 0.59 6.76 -4.37
C LEU A 228 -0.59 5.80 -4.27
N PHE A 229 -1.16 5.43 -5.41
CA PHE A 229 -2.22 4.44 -5.52
C PHE A 229 -1.78 3.33 -6.49
N VAL A 230 -1.53 2.14 -5.96
CA VAL A 230 -1.01 0.99 -6.72
C VAL A 230 -2.13 -0.01 -6.95
N ILE A 231 -2.23 -0.47 -8.19
CA ILE A 231 -3.14 -1.53 -8.60
C ILE A 231 -2.26 -2.68 -9.10
N HIS A 232 -2.20 -3.77 -8.33
CA HIS A 232 -1.42 -4.95 -8.71
C HIS A 232 -2.17 -5.75 -9.78
N GLN A 233 -1.45 -6.22 -10.79
CA GLN A 233 -2.03 -6.95 -11.89
C GLN A 233 -1.09 -8.10 -12.29
N PHE A 234 -1.61 -9.32 -12.19
CA PHE A 234 -0.88 -10.54 -12.57
C PHE A 234 -1.32 -11.09 -13.95
N THR A 235 -2.61 -10.99 -14.28
CA THR A 235 -3.22 -11.43 -15.55
C THR A 235 -4.03 -10.30 -16.22
N ASP A 236 -4.28 -10.44 -17.53
CA ASP A 236 -4.98 -9.43 -18.33
C ASP A 236 -6.44 -9.20 -17.88
N ASP A 237 -7.08 -10.21 -17.29
CA ASP A 237 -8.50 -10.24 -16.92
C ASP A 237 -8.80 -9.81 -15.48
N MET A 238 -7.76 -9.54 -14.67
CA MET A 238 -7.93 -9.12 -13.28
C MET A 238 -8.49 -7.71 -13.12
N VAL A 239 -8.18 -6.81 -14.05
CA VAL A 239 -8.56 -5.40 -14.02
C VAL A 239 -8.81 -4.95 -15.45
N ASP A 240 -9.99 -4.36 -15.70
CA ASP A 240 -10.24 -3.63 -16.94
C ASP A 240 -9.60 -2.24 -16.86
N ASP A 241 -8.33 -2.15 -17.26
CA ASP A 241 -7.53 -0.93 -17.24
C ASP A 241 -8.05 0.16 -18.20
N THR A 242 -8.78 -0.24 -19.25
CA THR A 242 -9.30 0.66 -20.28
C THR A 242 -10.41 1.59 -19.77
N GLN A 243 -11.06 1.20 -18.68
CA GLN A 243 -12.14 1.97 -18.05
C GLN A 243 -11.71 2.71 -16.78
N LEU A 244 -10.44 2.62 -16.40
CA LEU A 244 -9.91 3.33 -15.23
C LEU A 244 -9.80 4.83 -15.51
N LYS A 245 -10.12 5.63 -14.50
CA LYS A 245 -10.11 7.09 -14.58
C LYS A 245 -8.89 7.65 -13.84
N PRO A 246 -8.00 8.41 -14.51
CA PRO A 246 -6.90 9.09 -13.84
C PRO A 246 -7.43 10.12 -12.83
N ARG A 247 -6.63 10.40 -11.80
CA ARG A 247 -6.92 11.35 -10.71
C ARG A 247 -5.69 12.21 -10.47
N ASP A 248 -5.84 13.52 -10.53
CA ASP A 248 -4.69 14.44 -10.40
C ASP A 248 -4.05 14.38 -9.00
N GLU A 249 -4.86 14.08 -7.97
CA GLU A 249 -4.39 13.91 -6.60
C GLU A 249 -3.63 12.61 -6.36
N LEU A 250 -3.63 11.67 -7.33
CA LEU A 250 -3.04 10.34 -7.18
C LEU A 250 -1.94 10.07 -8.21
N ALA A 251 -0.81 9.54 -7.73
CA ALA A 251 0.13 8.81 -8.57
C ALA A 251 -0.42 7.39 -8.77
N MET A 252 -1.21 7.19 -9.82
CA MET A 252 -1.81 5.88 -10.13
C MET A 252 -0.84 4.99 -10.91
N VAL A 253 -0.52 3.83 -10.34
CA VAL A 253 0.42 2.85 -10.90
C VAL A 253 -0.30 1.54 -11.20
N LEU A 254 -0.18 1.03 -12.42
CA LEU A 254 -0.45 -0.40 -12.69
C LEU A 254 0.85 -1.18 -12.51
N ASN A 255 0.86 -2.10 -11.55
CA ASN A 255 2.05 -2.86 -11.17
C ASN A 255 1.99 -4.28 -11.69
N VAL A 256 2.98 -4.67 -12.49
CA VAL A 256 3.08 -6.03 -13.03
C VAL A 256 3.55 -6.97 -11.93
N ASP A 257 2.60 -7.74 -11.39
CA ASP A 257 2.75 -8.55 -10.17
C ASP A 257 2.85 -10.06 -10.46
N GLY A 258 3.73 -10.42 -11.40
CA GLY A 258 3.92 -11.82 -11.79
C GLY A 258 5.33 -12.31 -11.60
N PHE A 259 5.48 -13.49 -10.99
CA PHE A 259 6.76 -14.18 -10.90
C PHE A 259 7.03 -15.06 -12.13
N GLY A 260 8.30 -15.39 -12.36
CA GLY A 260 8.69 -16.32 -13.41
C GLY A 260 10.10 -16.09 -13.91
N SER A 261 10.39 -16.61 -15.11
CA SER A 261 11.68 -16.36 -15.75
C SER A 261 11.78 -14.94 -16.28
N LYS A 262 13.02 -14.41 -16.39
CA LYS A 262 13.25 -13.04 -16.94
C LYS A 262 12.51 -12.79 -18.26
N PRO A 263 12.55 -13.67 -19.28
CA PRO A 263 11.84 -13.44 -20.53
C PRO A 263 10.33 -13.32 -20.36
N VAL A 264 9.73 -14.15 -19.49
CA VAL A 264 8.27 -14.10 -19.21
C VAL A 264 7.91 -12.77 -18.57
N LYS A 265 8.65 -12.34 -17.55
CA LYS A 265 8.41 -11.05 -16.88
C LYS A 265 8.57 -9.87 -17.83
N VAL A 266 9.63 -9.85 -18.65
CA VAL A 266 9.85 -8.80 -19.66
C VAL A 266 8.72 -8.77 -20.68
N SER A 267 8.25 -9.94 -21.12
CA SER A 267 7.13 -10.05 -22.07
C SER A 267 5.82 -9.51 -21.48
N LYS A 268 5.45 -9.95 -20.27
CA LYS A 268 4.27 -9.46 -19.54
C LYS A 268 4.35 -7.95 -19.31
N TYR A 269 5.48 -7.43 -18.85
CA TYR A 269 5.68 -6.00 -18.66
C TYR A 269 5.46 -5.21 -19.95
N LYS A 270 6.02 -5.69 -21.07
CA LYS A 270 5.82 -5.05 -22.38
C LYS A 270 4.36 -5.11 -22.85
N ALA A 271 3.59 -6.12 -22.46
CA ALA A 271 2.17 -6.24 -22.82
C ALA A 271 1.34 -5.21 -22.04
N PHE A 272 1.40 -5.23 -20.71
CA PHE A 272 0.56 -4.39 -19.85
C PHE A 272 0.88 -2.91 -20.04
N THR A 273 2.17 -2.54 -20.13
CA THR A 273 2.59 -1.13 -20.36
C THR A 273 2.13 -0.57 -21.71
N ARG A 274 1.90 -1.43 -22.72
CA ARG A 274 1.38 -0.99 -24.03
C ARG A 274 -0.12 -0.69 -23.99
N ALA A 275 -0.88 -1.40 -23.16
CA ALA A 275 -2.30 -1.19 -22.95
C ALA A 275 -2.56 0.05 -22.07
N ALA A 276 -1.81 0.18 -20.97
CA ALA A 276 -2.07 1.14 -19.91
C ALA A 276 -1.26 2.45 -19.99
N LYS A 277 -1.20 3.10 -21.16
CA LYS A 277 -0.32 4.28 -21.37
C LYS A 277 -0.65 5.50 -20.49
N THR A 278 -1.88 5.58 -19.99
CA THR A 278 -2.36 6.69 -19.15
C THR A 278 -1.82 6.61 -17.71
N PHE A 279 -1.36 5.44 -17.27
CA PHE A 279 -0.93 5.19 -15.89
C PHE A 279 0.58 5.04 -15.79
N HIS A 280 1.09 5.24 -14.57
CA HIS A 280 2.48 4.95 -14.25
C HIS A 280 2.73 3.45 -14.21
N GLN A 281 3.98 3.05 -14.43
CA GLN A 281 4.32 1.65 -14.69
C GLN A 281 5.08 1.06 -13.52
N GLY A 282 4.56 -0.02 -12.95
CA GLY A 282 5.18 -0.76 -11.85
C GLY A 282 5.74 -2.11 -12.30
N PHE A 283 6.79 -2.56 -11.63
CA PHE A 283 7.36 -3.90 -11.84
C PHE A 283 7.71 -4.57 -10.51
N LYS A 284 7.12 -5.73 -10.24
CA LYS A 284 7.37 -6.50 -9.02
C LYS A 284 8.39 -7.61 -9.26
N LEU A 285 9.28 -7.79 -8.29
CA LEU A 285 10.34 -8.78 -8.25
C LEU A 285 10.14 -9.67 -7.02
N PHE A 286 10.36 -10.96 -7.18
CA PHE A 286 10.16 -11.95 -6.14
C PHE A 286 11.50 -12.61 -5.81
N TYR A 287 12.01 -12.43 -4.59
CA TYR A 287 13.35 -12.91 -4.24
C TYR A 287 13.49 -14.44 -4.36
N GLU A 288 12.43 -15.19 -4.04
CA GLU A 288 12.47 -16.66 -4.02
C GLU A 288 11.82 -17.28 -5.27
N GLU A 289 10.76 -16.67 -5.80
CA GLU A 289 9.93 -17.23 -6.87
C GLU A 289 10.45 -16.90 -8.28
N ASP A 290 11.21 -15.81 -8.46
CA ASP A 290 11.74 -15.46 -9.76
C ASP A 290 12.90 -16.38 -10.18
N ALA A 291 12.73 -17.04 -11.32
CA ALA A 291 13.76 -17.85 -11.95
C ALA A 291 14.82 -16.95 -12.59
N GLY A 292 15.81 -16.58 -11.77
CA GLY A 292 16.82 -15.59 -12.09
C GLY A 292 16.28 -14.20 -11.85
N LEU A 293 16.46 -13.67 -10.64
CA LEU A 293 16.10 -12.30 -10.29
C LEU A 293 16.76 -11.29 -11.25
N MET A 294 15.99 -10.31 -11.73
CA MET A 294 16.56 -9.23 -12.54
C MET A 294 17.34 -8.25 -11.67
N THR A 295 18.51 -7.83 -12.13
CA THR A 295 19.28 -6.78 -11.43
C THR A 295 18.63 -5.41 -11.60
N PRO A 296 18.88 -4.43 -10.72
CA PRO A 296 18.38 -3.06 -10.89
C PRO A 296 18.70 -2.45 -12.26
N ALA A 297 19.90 -2.73 -12.79
CA ALA A 297 20.28 -2.29 -14.14
C ALA A 297 19.46 -2.97 -15.25
N GLN A 298 19.06 -4.23 -15.07
CA GLN A 298 18.17 -4.93 -16.01
C GLN A 298 16.74 -4.36 -15.95
N VAL A 299 16.22 -4.09 -14.75
CA VAL A 299 14.89 -3.48 -14.54
C VAL A 299 14.82 -2.10 -15.19
N LEU A 300 15.83 -1.25 -14.97
CA LEU A 300 15.87 0.10 -15.56
C LEU A 300 16.07 0.12 -17.08
N ARG A 301 16.38 -1.01 -17.71
CA ARG A 301 16.42 -1.15 -19.18
C ARG A 301 15.09 -1.55 -19.79
N LEU A 302 14.08 -1.89 -18.98
CA LEU A 302 12.72 -2.08 -19.48
C LEU A 302 12.21 -0.79 -20.14
N ARG A 303 11.28 -0.93 -21.08
CA ARG A 303 10.70 0.19 -21.82
C ARG A 303 9.17 0.17 -21.69
N PRO A 304 8.55 1.19 -21.09
CA PRO A 304 9.20 2.30 -20.35
C PRO A 304 9.97 1.80 -19.12
N ALA A 305 10.90 2.60 -18.60
CA ALA A 305 11.57 2.26 -17.34
C ALA A 305 10.55 2.38 -16.19
N PRO A 306 10.46 1.39 -15.26
CA PRO A 306 9.45 1.42 -14.22
C PRO A 306 9.55 2.66 -13.32
N ASP A 307 8.39 3.19 -12.95
CA ASP A 307 8.21 4.29 -11.99
C ASP A 307 8.17 3.76 -10.55
N LEU A 308 7.62 2.55 -10.38
CA LEU A 308 7.58 1.79 -9.14
C LEU A 308 8.32 0.45 -9.34
N VAL A 309 9.16 0.06 -8.38
CA VAL A 309 9.74 -1.27 -8.31
C VAL A 309 9.45 -1.87 -6.94
N VAL A 310 8.74 -2.99 -6.91
CA VAL A 310 8.37 -3.68 -5.67
C VAL A 310 9.21 -4.95 -5.52
N TYR A 311 9.70 -5.22 -4.31
CA TYR A 311 10.36 -6.47 -3.96
C TYR A 311 9.54 -7.21 -2.90
N GLU A 312 9.19 -8.45 -3.23
CA GLU A 312 8.58 -9.43 -2.33
C GLU A 312 9.61 -10.48 -1.92
#